data_AF-A0A3D3KSC6-F1
#
_entry.id   AF-A0A3D3KSC6-F1
#
_cell.length_a   1.000
_cell.length_b   1.000
_cell.length_c   1.000
_cell.angle_alpha   90.00
_cell.angle_beta   90.00
_cell.angle_gamma   90.00
#
_symmetry.space_group_name_H-M   'P 1'
#
loop_
_entity.id
_entity.type
_entity.pdbx_description
1 polymer ?
#
loop_
_entity_poly.entity_id
_entity_poly.type
_entity_poly.pdbx_seq_one_letter_code
_entity_poly.pdbx_strand_id
1 'polypeptide(L)'
;MDKGTQMAVLALGLIALVLYALYLPGQIAASFRCGSFTTLPSILQPLGFLNPSSPADASVYGTTAAGCGPESGAVLVWMILLVVLAVGVGVTVWKLVHDWKLSDEYFVKDVMGRDGLARIKEIKNTVGEKKILERAKSIRPTLARPSVEDASIRIGHVLSQAVLVSCEESIVLVGPPR
;
A
#
# COMPACT_ATOMS: atom_id res chain seq x y z
N MET A 1 11.61 -6.14 -11.59
CA MET A 1 10.59 -7.20 -11.63
C MET A 1 9.67 -6.87 -12.79
N ASP A 2 9.59 -7.72 -13.79
CA ASP A 2 8.64 -7.54 -14.89
C ASP A 2 7.20 -7.69 -14.37
N LYS A 3 6.24 -7.05 -15.05
CA LYS A 3 4.82 -7.12 -14.65
C LYS A 3 4.30 -8.57 -14.60
N GLY A 4 4.83 -9.48 -15.43
CA GLY A 4 4.48 -10.89 -15.43
C GLY A 4 4.85 -11.60 -14.13
N THR A 5 6.09 -11.41 -13.67
CA THR A 5 6.56 -11.96 -12.39
C THR A 5 5.80 -11.36 -11.20
N GLN A 6 5.43 -10.07 -11.24
CA GLN A 6 4.60 -9.47 -10.18
C GLN A 6 3.22 -10.13 -10.07
N MET A 7 2.55 -10.35 -11.21
CA MET A 7 1.23 -10.99 -11.24
C MET A 7 1.29 -12.45 -10.80
N ALA A 8 2.34 -13.19 -11.18
CA ALA A 8 2.53 -14.57 -10.78
C ALA A 8 2.73 -14.72 -9.27
N VAL A 9 3.55 -13.87 -8.65
CA VAL A 9 3.78 -13.87 -7.21
C VAL A 9 2.51 -13.52 -6.44
N LEU A 10 1.73 -12.54 -6.91
CA LEU A 10 0.45 -12.18 -6.29
C LEU A 10 -0.58 -13.33 -6.39
N ALA A 11 -0.66 -14.00 -7.54
CA ALA A 11 -1.56 -15.14 -7.72
C ALA A 11 -1.21 -16.32 -6.80
N LEU A 12 0.07 -16.69 -6.73
CA LEU A 12 0.55 -17.73 -5.82
C LEU A 12 0.32 -17.36 -4.34
N GLY A 13 0.57 -16.11 -3.98
CA GLY A 13 0.29 -15.60 -2.64
C GLY A 13 -1.19 -15.68 -2.27
N LEU A 14 -2.09 -15.35 -3.21
CA LEU A 14 -3.53 -15.44 -2.99
C LEU A 14 -4.01 -16.89 -2.83
N ILE A 15 -3.50 -17.81 -3.65
CA ILE A 15 -3.80 -19.26 -3.52
C ILE A 15 -3.34 -19.78 -2.15
N ALA A 16 -2.10 -19.44 -1.75
CA ALA A 16 -1.58 -19.85 -0.44
C ALA A 16 -2.40 -19.27 0.71
N LEU A 17 -2.83 -18.00 0.61
CA LEU A 17 -3.68 -17.35 1.61
C LEU A 17 -5.04 -18.04 1.73
N VAL A 18 -5.68 -18.38 0.61
CA VAL A 18 -6.96 -19.10 0.60
C VAL A 18 -6.81 -20.48 1.25
N LEU A 19 -5.79 -21.25 0.87
CA LEU A 19 -5.50 -22.56 1.47
C LEU A 19 -5.26 -22.45 2.98
N TYR A 20 -4.51 -21.45 3.42
CA TYR A 20 -4.25 -21.21 4.83
C TYR A 20 -5.51 -20.79 5.60
N ALA A 21 -6.37 -19.97 4.99
CA ALA A 21 -7.65 -19.57 5.57
C ALA A 21 -8.62 -20.76 5.73
N LEU A 22 -8.59 -21.75 4.83
CA LEU A 22 -9.34 -23.00 4.96
C LEU A 22 -8.75 -23.95 6.00
N TYR A 23 -7.42 -23.93 6.18
CA TYR A 23 -6.68 -24.77 7.12
C TYR A 23 -6.87 -24.35 8.58
N LEU A 24 -6.77 -23.04 8.86
CA LEU A 24 -6.79 -22.45 10.21
C LEU A 24 -8.01 -22.88 11.06
N PRO A 25 -9.26 -22.78 10.57
CA PRO A 25 -10.44 -23.12 11.36
C PRO A 25 -10.48 -24.59 11.80
N GLY A 26 -10.04 -25.51 10.93
CA GLY A 26 -9.94 -26.93 11.26
C GLY A 26 -8.91 -27.21 12.35
N GLN A 27 -7.76 -26.54 12.30
CA GLN A 27 -6.71 -26.66 13.30
C GLN A 27 -7.10 -26.08 14.67
N ILE A 28 -7.79 -24.94 14.66
CA ILE A 28 -8.28 -24.31 15.89
C ILE A 28 -9.38 -25.19 16.51
N ALA A 29 -10.33 -25.68 15.72
CA ALA A 29 -11.34 -26.62 16.21
C ALA A 29 -10.71 -27.89 16.79
N ALA A 30 -9.70 -28.45 16.12
CA ALA A 30 -8.97 -29.62 16.59
C ALA A 30 -8.16 -29.34 17.87
N SER A 31 -7.54 -28.16 18.01
CA SER A 31 -6.78 -27.82 19.21
C SER A 31 -7.69 -27.63 20.43
N PHE A 32 -8.85 -27.01 20.28
CA PHE A 32 -9.83 -26.90 21.36
C PHE A 32 -10.42 -28.26 21.78
N ARG A 33 -10.59 -29.20 20.83
CA ARG A 33 -11.20 -30.50 21.13
C ARG A 33 -10.21 -31.57 21.57
N CYS A 34 -9.08 -31.67 20.86
CA CYS A 34 -8.09 -32.74 20.99
C CYS A 34 -6.79 -32.29 21.68
N GLY A 35 -6.62 -30.99 21.94
CA GLY A 35 -5.42 -30.44 22.60
C GLY A 35 -4.16 -30.39 21.72
N SER A 36 -4.25 -30.83 20.47
CA SER A 36 -3.13 -30.84 19.51
C SER A 36 -3.62 -30.56 18.10
N PHE A 37 -2.73 -30.03 17.26
CA PHE A 37 -2.97 -29.85 15.83
C PHE A 37 -3.06 -31.18 15.08
N THR A 38 -3.91 -31.25 14.06
CA THR A 38 -4.01 -32.45 13.21
C THR A 38 -2.93 -32.44 12.14
N THR A 39 -2.44 -33.63 11.82
CA THR A 39 -1.55 -33.82 10.67
C THR A 39 -2.39 -34.02 9.42
N LEU A 40 -2.22 -33.13 8.44
CA LEU A 40 -2.89 -33.26 7.15
C LEU A 40 -2.11 -34.20 6.23
N PRO A 41 -2.78 -35.20 5.61
CA PRO A 41 -2.20 -36.00 4.54
C PRO A 41 -1.75 -35.19 3.31
N SER A 42 -2.42 -34.08 2.97
CA SER A 42 -2.01 -33.20 1.87
C SER A 42 -2.45 -31.75 2.06
N ILE A 43 -1.74 -30.82 1.39
CA ILE A 43 -1.99 -29.37 1.49
C ILE A 43 -3.33 -28.93 0.87
N LEU A 44 -3.93 -29.76 0.00
CA LEU A 44 -5.15 -29.47 -0.73
C LEU A 44 -6.41 -30.03 -0.05
N GLN A 45 -6.27 -30.89 0.96
CA GLN A 45 -7.40 -31.51 1.65
C GLN A 45 -8.43 -30.55 2.27
N PRO A 46 -8.04 -29.37 2.79
CA PRO A 46 -9.00 -28.39 3.29
C PRO A 46 -10.02 -27.93 2.23
N LEU A 47 -9.75 -28.04 0.93
CA LEU A 47 -10.75 -27.78 -0.11
C LEU A 47 -11.94 -28.74 -0.05
N GLY A 48 -11.73 -29.97 0.45
CA GLY A 48 -12.77 -30.97 0.58
C GLY A 48 -13.93 -30.51 1.47
N PHE A 49 -13.69 -29.57 2.40
CA PHE A 49 -14.73 -28.97 3.25
C PHE A 49 -15.80 -28.22 2.43
N LEU A 50 -15.41 -27.69 1.26
CA LEU A 50 -16.28 -26.97 0.33
C LEU A 50 -16.89 -27.90 -0.74
N ASN A 51 -16.66 -29.21 -0.66
CA ASN A 51 -17.17 -30.14 -1.67
C ASN A 51 -18.71 -30.19 -1.62
N PRO A 52 -19.42 -29.90 -2.72
CA PRO A 52 -20.88 -29.91 -2.75
C PRO A 52 -21.50 -31.29 -2.51
N SER A 53 -20.74 -32.37 -2.72
CA SER A 53 -21.20 -33.73 -2.48
C SER A 53 -21.20 -34.13 -1.00
N SER A 54 -20.44 -33.43 -0.15
CA SER A 54 -20.39 -33.67 1.29
C SER A 54 -20.00 -32.39 2.06
N PRO A 55 -20.96 -31.46 2.22
CA PRO A 55 -20.68 -30.14 2.77
C PRO A 55 -20.36 -30.23 4.27
N ALA A 56 -19.34 -29.47 4.70
CA ALA A 56 -18.93 -29.34 6.09
C ALA A 56 -18.42 -30.63 6.77
N ASP A 57 -17.89 -31.56 5.98
CA ASP A 57 -17.21 -32.74 6.51
C ASP A 57 -15.89 -32.35 7.20
N ALA A 58 -15.83 -32.51 8.53
CA ALA A 58 -14.61 -32.23 9.29
C ALA A 58 -13.54 -33.33 9.16
N SER A 59 -13.88 -34.49 8.61
CA SER A 59 -12.95 -35.60 8.36
C SER A 59 -11.82 -35.23 7.39
N VAL A 60 -12.02 -34.21 6.56
CA VAL A 60 -11.03 -33.68 5.61
C VAL A 60 -9.80 -33.06 6.30
N TYR A 61 -9.92 -32.69 7.58
CA TYR A 61 -8.83 -32.13 8.39
C TYR A 61 -7.94 -33.19 9.05
N GLY A 62 -8.21 -34.48 8.80
CA GLY A 62 -7.45 -35.60 9.35
C GLY A 62 -7.66 -35.82 10.85
N THR A 63 -6.84 -36.70 11.42
CA THR A 63 -6.87 -37.05 12.84
C THR A 63 -5.53 -36.73 13.50
N THR A 64 -5.57 -36.55 14.82
CA THR A 64 -4.36 -36.42 15.66
C THR A 64 -3.70 -37.79 15.87
N ALA A 65 -2.48 -37.82 16.39
CA ALA A 65 -1.79 -39.08 16.74
C ALA A 65 -2.56 -39.96 17.74
N ALA A 66 -3.49 -39.36 18.51
CA ALA A 66 -4.40 -40.04 19.43
C ALA A 66 -5.74 -40.49 18.77
N GLY A 67 -5.91 -40.32 17.45
CA GLY A 67 -7.13 -40.70 16.72
C GLY A 67 -8.30 -39.73 16.89
N CYS A 68 -8.11 -38.59 17.57
CA CYS A 68 -9.13 -37.57 17.75
C CYS A 68 -9.19 -36.65 16.52
N GLY A 69 -10.39 -36.43 15.97
CA GLY A 69 -10.66 -35.53 14.85
C GLY A 69 -11.56 -34.35 15.25
N PRO A 70 -11.54 -33.26 14.49
CA PRO A 70 -12.40 -32.10 14.76
C PRO A 70 -13.88 -32.41 14.49
N GLU A 71 -14.77 -31.78 15.25
CA GLU A 71 -16.21 -31.86 15.02
C GLU A 71 -16.66 -30.85 13.95
N SER A 72 -17.58 -31.27 13.05
CA SER A 72 -18.09 -30.41 11.97
C SER A 72 -18.71 -29.10 12.47
N GLY A 73 -19.41 -29.13 13.61
CA GLY A 73 -20.02 -27.95 14.21
C GLY A 73 -19.00 -26.88 14.62
N ALA A 74 -17.92 -27.27 15.31
CA ALA A 74 -16.86 -26.35 15.72
C ALA A 74 -16.15 -25.75 14.51
N VAL A 75 -15.81 -26.57 13.49
CA VAL A 75 -15.16 -26.07 12.28
C VAL A 75 -16.03 -25.02 11.59
N LEU A 76 -17.34 -25.26 11.47
CA LEU A 76 -18.29 -24.30 10.91
C LEU A 76 -18.30 -22.97 11.66
N VAL A 77 -18.33 -22.98 12.99
CA VAL A 77 -18.32 -21.76 13.80
C VAL A 77 -17.05 -20.95 13.56
N TRP A 78 -15.88 -21.60 13.55
CA TRP A 78 -14.61 -20.93 13.28
C TRP A 78 -14.50 -20.41 11.84
N MET A 79 -15.05 -21.14 10.86
CA MET A 79 -15.14 -20.68 9.47
C MET A 79 -16.01 -19.43 9.35
N ILE A 80 -17.19 -19.42 9.98
CA ILE A 80 -18.09 -18.25 9.97
C ILE A 80 -17.41 -17.05 10.63
N LEU A 81 -16.76 -17.27 11.78
CA LEU A 81 -16.04 -16.21 12.49
C LEU A 81 -14.92 -15.60 11.61
N LEU A 82 -14.15 -16.44 10.92
CA LEU A 82 -13.12 -15.99 9.97
C LEU A 82 -13.74 -15.14 8.86
N VAL A 83 -14.84 -15.59 8.25
CA VAL A 83 -15.54 -14.84 7.19
C VAL A 83 -16.02 -13.48 7.71
N VAL A 84 -16.64 -13.44 8.90
CA VAL A 84 -17.10 -12.18 9.52
C VAL A 84 -15.93 -11.23 9.78
N LEU A 85 -14.80 -11.73 10.29
CA LEU A 85 -13.59 -10.93 10.49
C LEU A 85 -13.03 -10.42 9.16
N ALA A 86 -12.95 -11.28 8.13
CA ALA A 86 -12.44 -10.91 6.82
C ALA A 86 -13.28 -9.81 6.17
N VAL A 87 -14.61 -9.91 6.27
CA VAL A 87 -15.55 -8.87 5.79
C VAL A 87 -15.38 -7.58 6.61
N GLY A 88 -15.31 -7.67 7.93
CA GLY A 88 -15.10 -6.50 8.80
C GLY A 88 -13.80 -5.75 8.51
N VAL A 89 -12.69 -6.48 8.36
CA VAL A 89 -11.40 -5.92 7.95
C VAL A 89 -11.49 -5.34 6.54
N GLY A 90 -12.13 -6.04 5.60
CA GLY A 90 -12.31 -5.55 4.23
C GLY A 90 -13.05 -4.22 4.18
N VAL A 91 -14.15 -4.08 4.92
CA VAL A 91 -14.95 -2.84 4.98
C VAL A 91 -14.17 -1.70 5.64
N THR A 92 -13.46 -1.97 6.74
CA THR A 92 -12.67 -0.94 7.43
C THR A 92 -11.50 -0.45 6.58
N VAL A 93 -10.77 -1.36 5.94
CA VAL A 93 -9.70 -1.01 5.00
C VAL A 93 -10.25 -0.23 3.81
N TRP A 94 -11.37 -0.67 3.23
CA TRP A 94 -12.01 0.05 2.12
C TRP A 94 -12.39 1.47 2.53
N LYS A 95 -13.00 1.65 3.70
CA LYS A 95 -13.36 2.97 4.23
C LYS A 95 -12.13 3.84 4.46
N LEU A 96 -11.07 3.32 5.09
CA LEU A 96 -9.83 4.07 5.33
C LEU A 96 -9.17 4.51 4.03
N VAL A 97 -9.12 3.62 3.02
CA VAL A 97 -8.56 3.95 1.70
C VAL A 97 -9.42 4.96 0.97
N HIS A 98 -10.75 4.84 1.07
CA HIS A 98 -11.68 5.79 0.48
C HIS A 98 -11.51 7.17 1.12
N ASP A 99 -11.55 7.26 2.45
CA ASP A 99 -11.39 8.50 3.19
C ASP A 99 -10.01 9.13 2.94
N TRP A 100 -8.94 8.32 2.81
CA TRP A 100 -7.61 8.80 2.43
C TRP A 100 -7.58 9.38 1.01
N LYS A 101 -8.26 8.76 0.05
CA LYS A 101 -8.35 9.27 -1.33
C LYS A 101 -9.15 10.57 -1.41
N LEU A 102 -10.09 10.79 -0.50
CA LEU A 102 -10.85 12.03 -0.39
C LEU A 102 -10.10 13.12 0.38
N SER A 103 -8.97 12.79 1.02
CA SER A 103 -8.16 13.75 1.77
C SER A 103 -7.44 14.73 0.85
N ASP A 104 -7.34 15.98 1.29
CA ASP A 104 -6.58 17.04 0.62
C ASP A 104 -5.11 16.63 0.39
N GLU A 105 -4.53 15.87 1.31
CA GLU A 105 -3.14 15.40 1.19
C GLU A 105 -2.96 14.48 -0.02
N TYR A 106 -3.92 13.58 -0.26
CA TYR A 106 -3.90 12.72 -1.43
C TYR A 106 -4.13 13.53 -2.71
N PHE A 107 -5.05 14.50 -2.69
CA PHE A 107 -5.29 15.37 -3.83
C PHE A 107 -4.04 16.16 -4.24
N VAL A 108 -3.36 16.78 -3.28
CA VAL A 108 -2.11 17.53 -3.52
C VAL A 108 -1.03 16.61 -4.09
N LYS A 109 -0.92 15.39 -3.56
CA LYS A 109 0.04 14.39 -4.06
C LYS A 109 -0.31 13.90 -5.47
N ASP A 110 -1.59 13.69 -5.77
CA ASP A 110 -2.06 13.32 -7.11
C ASP A 110 -1.71 14.40 -8.13
N VAL A 111 -2.05 15.67 -7.82
CA VAL A 111 -1.72 16.81 -8.69
C VAL A 111 -0.22 16.87 -8.94
N MET A 112 0.62 16.82 -7.89
CA MET A 112 2.08 16.88 -8.04
C MET A 112 2.69 15.64 -8.74
N GLY A 113 1.95 14.56 -8.85
CA GLY A 113 2.36 13.33 -9.55
C GLY A 113 2.03 13.33 -11.04
N ARG A 114 1.25 14.29 -11.54
CA ARG A 114 0.84 14.35 -12.95
C ARG A 114 2.01 14.72 -13.86
N ASP A 115 2.09 14.02 -14.99
CA ASP A 115 3.06 14.33 -16.03
C ASP A 115 2.80 15.75 -16.58
N GLY A 116 3.88 16.50 -16.79
CA GLY A 116 3.83 17.90 -17.24
C GLY A 116 3.89 18.93 -16.11
N LEU A 117 3.78 18.53 -14.85
CA LEU A 117 4.09 19.39 -13.70
C LEU A 117 5.52 19.14 -13.19
N ALA A 118 6.20 20.21 -12.79
CA ALA A 118 7.54 20.10 -12.25
C ALA A 118 7.53 19.37 -10.90
N ARG A 119 8.32 18.30 -10.78
CA ARG A 119 8.50 17.58 -9.52
C ARG A 119 9.36 18.37 -8.55
N ILE A 120 9.22 18.10 -7.25
CA ILE A 120 10.00 18.78 -6.19
C ILE A 120 11.51 18.76 -6.47
N LYS A 121 12.02 17.64 -7.01
CA LYS A 121 13.43 17.50 -7.39
C LYS A 121 13.83 18.46 -8.52
N GLU A 122 12.97 18.62 -9.52
CA GLU A 122 13.19 19.53 -10.65
C GLU A 122 13.13 20.98 -10.18
N ILE A 123 12.17 21.33 -9.31
CA ILE A 123 12.07 22.66 -8.69
C ILE A 123 13.35 22.99 -7.93
N LYS A 124 13.81 22.09 -7.05
CA LYS A 124 15.02 22.28 -6.23
C LYS A 124 16.28 22.44 -7.09
N ASN A 125 16.36 21.73 -8.21
CA ASN A 125 17.51 21.75 -9.10
C ASN A 125 17.52 22.96 -10.03
N THR A 126 16.36 23.54 -10.36
CA THR A 126 16.25 24.62 -11.35
C THR A 126 16.06 26.00 -10.73
N VAL A 127 15.23 26.10 -9.68
CA VAL A 127 14.81 27.37 -9.04
C VAL A 127 14.93 27.32 -7.52
N GLY A 128 15.69 26.36 -7.00
CA GLY A 128 16.00 26.25 -5.57
C GLY A 128 17.18 27.13 -5.15
N GLU A 129 17.29 27.37 -3.84
CA GLU A 129 18.32 28.24 -3.22
C GLU A 129 19.74 27.94 -3.70
N LYS A 130 20.12 26.66 -3.72
CA LYS A 130 21.47 26.25 -4.14
C LYS A 130 21.76 26.64 -5.59
N LYS A 131 20.79 26.50 -6.48
CA LYS A 131 20.97 26.82 -7.90
C LYS A 131 21.03 28.32 -8.12
N ILE A 132 20.24 29.08 -7.37
CA ILE A 132 20.31 30.54 -7.37
C ILE A 132 21.68 31.02 -6.88
N LEU A 133 22.21 30.49 -5.77
CA LEU A 133 23.53 30.88 -5.28
C LEU A 133 24.65 30.55 -6.27
N GLU A 134 24.51 29.46 -7.03
CA GLU A 134 25.43 29.12 -8.11
C GLU A 134 25.35 30.15 -9.25
N ARG A 135 24.14 30.54 -9.66
CA ARG A 135 23.91 31.58 -10.69
C ARG A 135 24.33 32.97 -10.22
N ALA A 136 24.17 33.28 -8.93
CA ALA A 136 24.51 34.57 -8.35
C ALA A 136 25.97 34.95 -8.61
N LYS A 137 26.88 33.96 -8.62
CA LYS A 137 28.31 34.17 -8.97
C LYS A 137 28.51 34.67 -10.39
N SER A 138 27.65 34.26 -11.32
CA SER A 138 27.68 34.70 -12.72
C SER A 138 26.97 36.04 -12.92
N ILE A 139 25.86 36.27 -12.21
CA ILE A 139 25.03 37.47 -12.37
C ILE A 139 25.64 38.67 -11.63
N ARG A 140 26.27 38.45 -10.48
CA ARG A 140 26.90 39.46 -9.62
C ARG A 140 28.35 39.08 -9.30
N PRO A 141 29.27 39.05 -10.29
CA PRO A 141 30.64 38.60 -10.08
C PRO A 141 31.44 39.46 -9.09
N THR A 142 31.03 40.70 -8.85
CA THR A 142 31.66 41.62 -7.88
C THR A 142 31.35 41.25 -6.42
N LEU A 143 30.33 40.42 -6.17
CA LEU A 143 29.88 40.08 -4.83
C LEU A 143 30.67 38.88 -4.29
N ALA A 144 31.52 39.11 -3.30
CA ALA A 144 32.42 38.07 -2.78
C ALA A 144 31.70 36.88 -2.10
N ARG A 145 30.54 37.15 -1.48
CA ARG A 145 29.70 36.15 -0.81
C ARG A 145 28.21 36.45 -1.11
N PRO A 146 27.69 36.00 -2.26
CA PRO A 146 26.31 36.27 -2.62
C PRO A 146 25.35 35.54 -1.67
N SER A 147 24.33 36.26 -1.19
CA SER A 147 23.16 35.67 -0.54
C SER A 147 22.05 35.42 -1.58
N VAL A 148 21.03 34.67 -1.19
CA VAL A 148 19.87 34.38 -2.06
C VAL A 148 19.12 35.67 -2.41
N GLU A 149 19.01 36.60 -1.46
CA GLU A 149 18.27 37.86 -1.61
C GLU A 149 19.00 38.85 -2.55
N ASP A 150 20.32 38.74 -2.70
CA ASP A 150 21.11 39.61 -3.57
C ASP A 150 20.92 39.30 -5.08
N ALA A 151 20.45 38.09 -5.39
CA ALA A 151 20.42 37.56 -6.76
C ALA A 151 19.06 37.02 -7.20
N SER A 152 18.07 36.98 -6.30
CA SER A 152 16.74 36.45 -6.62
C SER A 152 15.64 37.08 -5.80
N ILE A 153 14.43 36.97 -6.34
CA ILE A 153 13.18 37.31 -5.67
C ILE A 153 12.42 36.01 -5.45
N ARG A 154 11.86 35.85 -4.24
CA ARG A 154 10.97 34.73 -3.94
C ARG A 154 9.58 35.02 -4.47
N ILE A 155 9.15 34.25 -5.47
CA ILE A 155 7.81 34.37 -6.06
C ILE A 155 6.76 33.68 -5.17
N GLY A 156 7.15 32.57 -4.52
CA GLY A 156 6.24 31.82 -3.67
C GLY A 156 6.85 30.52 -3.18
N HIS A 157 5.97 29.57 -2.84
CA HIS A 157 6.36 28.24 -2.39
C HIS A 157 5.54 27.20 -3.13
N VAL A 158 6.19 26.08 -3.42
CA VAL A 158 5.52 24.83 -3.79
C VAL A 158 5.70 23.89 -2.61
N LEU A 159 4.61 23.60 -1.90
CA LEU A 159 4.65 22.88 -0.62
C LEU A 159 5.61 23.60 0.35
N SER A 160 6.67 22.92 0.79
CA SER A 160 7.70 23.46 1.69
C SER A 160 8.92 24.05 0.95
N GLN A 161 8.93 24.07 -0.39
CA GLN A 161 10.08 24.51 -1.18
C GLN A 161 9.86 25.92 -1.71
N ALA A 162 10.76 26.84 -1.36
CA ALA A 162 10.77 28.19 -1.93
C ALA A 162 11.12 28.15 -3.42
N VAL A 163 10.34 28.89 -4.21
CA VAL A 163 10.59 29.13 -5.64
C VAL A 163 11.21 30.51 -5.78
N LEU A 164 12.46 30.52 -6.23
CA LEU A 164 13.29 31.71 -6.33
C LEU A 164 13.63 31.95 -7.79
N VAL A 165 13.52 33.19 -8.23
CA VAL A 165 13.74 33.58 -9.62
C VAL A 165 14.65 34.79 -9.69
N SER A 166 15.57 34.78 -10.65
CA SER A 166 16.47 35.91 -10.90
C SER A 166 15.85 36.93 -11.85
N CYS A 167 16.29 38.19 -11.79
CA CYS A 167 15.87 39.24 -12.73
C CYS A 167 16.26 38.96 -14.19
N GLU A 168 17.26 38.09 -14.41
CA GLU A 168 17.71 37.69 -15.76
C GLU A 168 16.81 36.59 -16.37
N GLU A 169 15.89 36.02 -15.60
CA GLU A 169 15.04 34.92 -16.03
C GLU A 169 13.69 35.44 -16.53
N SER A 170 13.25 34.92 -17.68
CA SER A 170 11.92 35.23 -18.21
C SER A 170 10.85 34.37 -17.53
N ILE A 171 9.75 35.01 -17.14
CA ILE A 171 8.61 34.37 -16.46
C ILE A 171 7.38 34.48 -17.34
N VAL A 172 6.67 33.37 -17.51
CA VAL A 172 5.32 33.35 -18.11
C VAL A 172 4.33 32.95 -17.03
N LEU A 173 3.36 33.82 -16.75
CA LEU A 173 2.26 33.54 -15.83
C LEU A 173 1.04 33.10 -16.65
N VAL A 174 0.65 31.84 -16.50
CA VAL A 174 -0.55 31.28 -17.14
C VAL A 174 -1.54 30.90 -16.05
N GLY A 175 -2.75 31.43 -16.15
CA GLY A 175 -3.85 31.12 -15.24
C GLY A 175 -5.18 31.55 -15.84
N PRO A 176 -6.30 31.03 -15.33
CA PRO A 176 -7.62 31.57 -15.66
C PRO A 176 -7.70 33.06 -15.27
N PRO A 177 -8.68 33.81 -15.82
CA PRO A 177 -8.91 35.17 -15.36
C PRO A 177 -9.43 35.12 -13.91
N ARG A 178 -8.55 35.50 -12.96
CA ARG A 178 -8.71 35.39 -11.49
C ARG A 178 -8.46 33.97 -10.97
#